data_AF-A0A356IKK2-F1
#
_entry.id   AF-A0A356IKK2-F1
#
_cell.length_a   1.000
_cell.length_b   1.000
_cell.length_c   1.000
_cell.angle_alpha   90.00
_cell.angle_beta   90.00
_cell.angle_gamma   90.00
#
_symmetry.space_group_name_H-M   'P 1'
#
loop_
_entity.id
_entity.type
_entity.pdbx_description
1 polymer ?
#
loop_
_entity_poly.entity_id
_entity_poly.type
_entity_poly.pdbx_seq_one_letter_code
_entity_poly.pdbx_strand_id
1 'polypeptide(L)'
;DNIQVATCQSAKIEDDVLPLVPGVSVPAAKETAIRECLWYFYNLKQAGVNIAVINASGGMSKFINLYGLLFPTVGEDYLLDTPEMYLLADLLEAADIPVVAAAGNNSWSIDQATHQRAYYPASFENSNIISVAASNNQGELWSGSSYGRWSVDLLAPGEDILSTAPTYPIFPLEAADFVVTHGSSQATAYVSGIIAMLKANASTQHLDAFSIKRLLMSSGKKLSAGSTKTVSGALVRLADSNGVGALTCTNQQFTRRQSPQADKMIALPTETLQIQVQSFNCAAPSGADHITVSVSPTGETFNIYDDGLGDDEVAGDGIYSGSWIVPYGAFEYTLSTGYDSVKEAADELIVTAAIIVDNTDETDWTGKWWPSTYRAGYYGTNYRYATENDPEKVFVWSPTTNEAGFYRVYARWPDGPNFATNALFRIHHQNPLDGSVLITEQTADQTQNEGQWMDMGRYWFESGTHTIELSNLNANGTVVADAVLMVPEP
;
A
#
# COMPACT_ATOMS: atom_id res chain seq x y z
N ASP A 1 14.21 35.40 12.34
CA ASP A 1 13.45 36.58 12.80
C ASP A 1 12.35 37.11 11.89
N ASN A 2 11.92 36.47 10.79
CA ASN A 2 10.62 36.80 10.18
C ASN A 2 10.08 35.59 9.40
N ILE A 3 9.49 34.60 10.08
CA ILE A 3 8.64 33.61 9.39
C ILE A 3 7.39 34.37 8.94
N GLN A 4 7.13 34.36 7.64
CA GLN A 4 5.95 35.00 7.05
C GLN A 4 5.01 33.95 6.50
N VAL A 5 3.71 34.19 6.63
CA VAL A 5 2.68 33.34 6.01
C VAL A 5 2.24 34.02 4.72
N ALA A 6 2.40 33.32 3.60
CA ALA A 6 1.88 33.72 2.31
C ALA A 6 0.65 32.88 1.96
N THR A 7 -0.39 33.52 1.44
CA THR A 7 -1.61 32.85 0.96
C THR A 7 -1.79 33.10 -0.53
N CYS A 8 -2.46 32.17 -1.20
CA CYS A 8 -2.79 32.29 -2.60
C CYS A 8 -4.30 32.53 -2.75
N GLN A 9 -4.66 33.57 -3.51
CA GLN A 9 -6.06 33.98 -3.69
C GLN A 9 -6.86 33.02 -4.61
N SER A 10 -6.20 32.30 -5.51
CA SER A 10 -6.85 31.41 -6.47
C SER A 10 -7.51 30.19 -5.82
N ALA A 11 -7.01 29.72 -4.67
CA ALA A 11 -7.55 28.59 -3.90
C ALA A 11 -8.87 28.94 -3.18
N LYS A 12 -9.86 29.40 -3.95
CA LYS A 12 -11.23 29.60 -3.46
C LYS A 12 -11.85 28.24 -3.21
N ILE A 13 -12.42 28.10 -2.02
CA ILE A 13 -13.16 26.92 -1.62
C ILE A 13 -14.57 27.00 -2.22
N GLU A 14 -14.99 25.91 -2.82
CA GLU A 14 -16.33 25.67 -3.33
C GLU A 14 -16.96 24.49 -2.58
N ASP A 15 -18.30 24.43 -2.55
CA ASP A 15 -19.06 23.48 -1.72
C ASP A 15 -19.80 22.42 -2.55
N ASP A 16 -19.82 22.56 -3.89
CA ASP A 16 -20.49 21.69 -4.87
C ASP A 16 -19.63 20.51 -5.33
N VAL A 17 -18.82 19.97 -4.41
CA VAL A 17 -17.88 18.87 -4.64
C VAL A 17 -18.57 17.54 -4.96
N LEU A 18 -19.81 17.36 -4.49
CA LEU A 18 -20.59 16.12 -4.61
C LEU A 18 -21.77 16.30 -5.59
N PRO A 19 -21.56 16.13 -6.92
CA PRO A 19 -22.55 16.47 -7.94
C PRO A 19 -23.85 15.65 -7.84
N LEU A 20 -23.82 14.51 -7.15
CA LEU A 20 -24.93 13.56 -7.07
C LEU A 20 -25.57 13.45 -5.66
N VAL A 21 -25.12 14.23 -4.68
CA VAL A 21 -25.65 14.19 -3.30
C VAL A 21 -26.22 15.55 -2.88
N PRO A 22 -27.52 15.80 -3.10
CA PRO A 22 -28.14 17.07 -2.75
C PRO A 22 -28.08 17.33 -1.23
N GLY A 23 -27.68 18.54 -0.84
CA GLY A 23 -27.72 19.00 0.56
C GLY A 23 -26.52 18.60 1.42
N VAL A 24 -25.52 17.93 0.85
CA VAL A 24 -24.22 17.69 1.51
C VAL A 24 -23.16 18.54 0.82
N SER A 25 -22.53 19.42 1.58
CA SER A 25 -21.40 20.25 1.13
C SER A 25 -20.10 19.74 1.75
N VAL A 26 -19.07 19.62 0.91
CA VAL A 26 -17.70 19.37 1.35
C VAL A 26 -16.87 20.51 0.80
N PRO A 27 -16.22 21.33 1.64
CA PRO A 27 -15.41 22.43 1.15
C PRO A 27 -14.14 21.91 0.47
N ALA A 28 -13.93 22.24 -0.81
CA ALA A 28 -12.68 21.97 -1.51
C ALA A 28 -12.36 23.02 -2.57
N ALA A 29 -11.09 23.16 -2.93
CA ALA A 29 -10.67 23.94 -4.09
C ALA A 29 -10.56 23.03 -5.32
N LYS A 30 -10.89 23.57 -6.50
CA LYS A 30 -10.66 22.87 -7.77
C LYS A 30 -9.18 22.62 -8.01
N GLU A 31 -8.86 21.57 -8.77
CA GLU A 31 -7.51 21.23 -9.22
C GLU A 31 -6.83 22.44 -9.85
N THR A 32 -7.51 23.12 -10.76
CA THR A 32 -6.97 24.28 -11.49
C THR A 32 -6.53 25.41 -10.54
N ALA A 33 -7.33 25.68 -9.51
CA ALA A 33 -7.02 26.67 -8.49
C ALA A 33 -5.81 26.25 -7.62
N ILE A 34 -5.73 24.98 -7.24
CA ILE A 34 -4.60 24.43 -6.48
C ILE A 34 -3.32 24.52 -7.32
N ARG A 35 -3.38 24.15 -8.59
CA ARG A 35 -2.26 24.23 -9.54
C ARG A 35 -1.76 25.66 -9.72
N GLU A 36 -2.65 26.65 -9.85
CA GLU A 36 -2.25 28.06 -9.90
C GLU A 36 -1.46 28.48 -8.65
N CYS A 37 -1.90 28.05 -7.47
CA CYS A 37 -1.23 28.37 -6.21
C CYS A 37 0.13 27.68 -6.07
N LEU A 38 0.24 26.42 -6.47
CA LEU A 38 1.50 25.70 -6.45
C LEU A 38 2.50 26.29 -7.46
N TRP A 39 2.06 26.70 -8.65
CA TRP A 39 2.88 27.46 -9.59
C TRP A 39 3.36 28.79 -9.01
N TYR A 40 2.49 29.52 -8.30
CA TYR A 40 2.87 30.76 -7.63
C TYR A 40 3.98 30.52 -6.61
N PHE A 41 3.85 29.53 -5.72
CA PHE A 41 4.89 29.23 -4.72
C PHE A 41 6.19 28.71 -5.35
N TYR A 42 6.10 27.88 -6.38
CA TYR A 42 7.26 27.46 -7.17
C TYR A 42 7.99 28.67 -7.76
N ASN A 43 7.27 29.57 -8.43
CA ASN A 43 7.85 30.78 -9.04
C ASN A 43 8.47 31.72 -8.00
N LEU A 44 7.89 31.84 -6.80
CA LEU A 44 8.51 32.59 -5.70
C LEU A 44 9.84 31.97 -5.28
N LYS A 45 9.91 30.64 -5.14
CA LYS A 45 11.17 29.93 -4.85
C LYS A 45 12.22 30.19 -5.93
N GLN A 46 11.84 30.08 -7.21
CA GLN A 46 12.73 30.37 -8.33
C GLN A 46 13.20 31.83 -8.35
N ALA A 47 12.38 32.76 -7.87
CA ALA A 47 12.74 34.18 -7.70
C ALA A 47 13.63 34.45 -6.46
N GLY A 48 14.04 33.42 -5.72
CA GLY A 48 14.93 33.53 -4.56
C GLY A 48 14.22 33.73 -3.23
N VAL A 49 12.89 33.62 -3.18
CA VAL A 49 12.15 33.61 -1.90
C VAL A 49 12.42 32.27 -1.21
N ASN A 50 12.83 32.33 0.07
CA ASN A 50 13.02 31.14 0.87
C ASN A 50 11.66 30.57 1.31
N ILE A 51 11.07 29.72 0.47
CA ILE A 51 9.88 28.94 0.84
C ILE A 51 10.31 27.83 1.80
N ALA A 52 9.96 27.98 3.08
CA ALA A 52 10.29 27.01 4.12
C ALA A 52 9.47 25.72 3.99
N VAL A 53 8.17 25.84 3.71
CA VAL A 53 7.21 24.74 3.63
C VAL A 53 5.91 25.21 2.95
N ILE A 54 5.27 24.34 2.18
CA ILE A 54 3.88 24.48 1.73
C ILE A 54 3.00 23.63 2.63
N ASN A 55 1.98 24.26 3.23
CA ASN A 55 0.97 23.59 4.05
C ASN A 55 -0.25 23.23 3.20
N ALA A 56 -0.42 21.95 2.88
CA ALA A 56 -1.56 21.40 2.14
C ALA A 56 -2.58 20.74 3.10
N SER A 57 -3.25 21.58 3.90
CA SER A 57 -4.32 21.17 4.84
C SER A 57 -5.66 20.89 4.12
N GLY A 58 -5.64 20.04 3.11
CA GLY A 58 -6.80 19.68 2.31
C GLY A 58 -6.38 18.75 1.16
N GLY A 59 -7.35 18.38 0.33
CA GLY A 59 -7.13 17.37 -0.70
C GLY A 59 -8.39 16.59 -0.99
N MET A 60 -8.26 15.55 -1.80
CA MET A 60 -9.41 14.75 -2.21
C MET A 60 -9.05 13.30 -2.52
N SER A 61 -9.98 12.40 -2.16
CA SER A 61 -10.06 11.04 -2.68
C SER A 61 -11.16 10.97 -3.74
N LYS A 62 -11.08 10.01 -4.66
CA LYS A 62 -12.15 9.79 -5.66
C LYS A 62 -13.52 9.55 -5.03
N PHE A 63 -13.55 8.93 -3.85
CA PHE A 63 -14.72 8.78 -3.01
C PHE A 63 -14.50 9.39 -1.64
N ILE A 64 -15.55 9.94 -1.05
CA ILE A 64 -15.54 10.42 0.35
C ILE A 64 -16.27 9.42 1.23
N ASN A 65 -15.78 9.16 2.42
CA ASN A 65 -16.51 8.34 3.40
C ASN A 65 -17.45 9.22 4.22
N LEU A 66 -18.73 9.26 3.85
CA LEU A 66 -19.76 9.91 4.65
C LEU A 66 -20.29 8.93 5.70
N TYR A 67 -19.78 9.07 6.92
CA TYR A 67 -20.23 8.36 8.14
C TYR A 67 -20.18 6.82 8.06
N GLY A 68 -19.37 6.24 7.18
CA GLY A 68 -19.28 4.79 6.98
C GLY A 68 -20.47 4.18 6.22
N LEU A 69 -21.37 5.02 5.69
CA LEU A 69 -22.65 4.58 5.12
C LEU A 69 -22.80 4.90 3.64
N LEU A 70 -22.17 5.99 3.17
CA LEU A 70 -22.27 6.45 1.79
C LEU A 70 -20.89 6.86 1.26
N PHE A 71 -20.57 6.43 0.04
CA PHE A 71 -19.31 6.71 -0.63
C PHE A 71 -19.55 7.46 -1.94
N PRO A 72 -19.96 8.74 -1.91
CA PRO A 72 -20.24 9.46 -3.14
C PRO A 72 -18.94 9.78 -3.89
N THR A 73 -19.05 9.79 -5.21
CA THR A 73 -17.96 10.19 -6.11
C THR A 73 -17.80 11.69 -6.09
N VAL A 74 -16.55 12.14 -6.00
CA VAL A 74 -16.17 13.54 -6.11
C VAL A 74 -16.15 13.96 -7.57
N GLY A 75 -16.61 15.17 -7.88
CA GLY A 75 -16.50 15.75 -9.22
C GLY A 75 -15.04 15.80 -9.72
N GLU A 76 -14.84 15.55 -11.01
CA GLU A 76 -13.50 15.45 -11.62
C GLU A 76 -12.68 16.72 -11.45
N ASP A 77 -13.31 17.90 -11.43
CA ASP A 77 -12.65 19.20 -11.25
C ASP A 77 -11.93 19.36 -9.88
N TYR A 78 -12.17 18.47 -8.92
CA TYR A 78 -11.56 18.50 -7.57
C TYR A 78 -10.53 17.39 -7.36
N LEU A 79 -10.37 16.49 -8.33
CA LEU A 79 -9.42 15.40 -8.24
C LEU A 79 -8.01 15.90 -8.55
N LEU A 80 -7.04 15.47 -7.75
CA LEU A 80 -5.63 15.90 -7.89
C LEU A 80 -4.74 14.79 -8.46
N ASP A 81 -5.28 13.61 -8.77
CA ASP A 81 -4.59 12.51 -9.45
C ASP A 81 -4.52 12.76 -10.97
N THR A 82 -4.07 13.96 -11.36
CA THR A 82 -3.96 14.40 -12.75
C THR A 82 -2.49 14.49 -13.19
N PRO A 83 -2.16 14.25 -14.47
CA PRO A 83 -0.79 14.36 -14.98
C PRO A 83 -0.14 15.72 -14.67
N GLU A 84 -0.92 16.81 -14.71
CA GLU A 84 -0.44 18.16 -14.40
C GLU A 84 -0.05 18.33 -12.93
N MET A 85 -0.78 17.69 -12.01
CA MET A 85 -0.45 17.72 -10.59
C MET A 85 0.75 16.84 -10.26
N TYR A 86 0.90 15.68 -10.90
CA TYR A 86 2.12 14.86 -10.81
C TYR A 86 3.35 15.64 -11.25
N LEU A 87 3.30 16.28 -12.43
CA LEU A 87 4.38 17.14 -12.92
C LEU A 87 4.73 18.25 -11.92
N LEU A 88 3.73 18.86 -11.29
CA LEU A 88 3.97 19.94 -10.35
C LEU A 88 4.53 19.45 -9.02
N ALA A 89 4.13 18.27 -8.55
CA ALA A 89 4.74 17.62 -7.40
C ALA A 89 6.24 17.37 -7.65
N ASP A 90 6.60 16.83 -8.82
CA ASP A 90 7.99 16.60 -9.23
C ASP A 90 8.79 17.91 -9.31
N LEU A 91 8.19 19.00 -9.81
CA LEU A 91 8.84 20.32 -9.85
C LEU A 91 9.08 20.90 -8.46
N LEU A 92 8.14 20.72 -7.52
CA LEU A 92 8.31 21.16 -6.13
C LEU A 92 9.38 20.35 -5.41
N GLU A 93 9.47 19.05 -5.70
CA GLU A 93 10.52 18.17 -5.20
C GLU A 93 11.89 18.60 -5.72
N ALA A 94 12.04 18.77 -7.03
CA ALA A 94 13.27 19.24 -7.66
C ALA A 94 13.71 20.63 -7.17
N ALA A 95 12.77 21.45 -6.69
CA ALA A 95 13.04 22.76 -6.11
C ALA A 95 13.36 22.73 -4.60
N ASP A 96 13.41 21.56 -3.97
CA ASP A 96 13.57 21.37 -2.52
C ASP A 96 12.56 22.23 -1.72
N ILE A 97 11.28 22.04 -2.03
CA ILE A 97 10.17 22.66 -1.29
C ILE A 97 9.44 21.56 -0.50
N PRO A 98 9.54 21.54 0.84
CA PRO A 98 8.75 20.62 1.66
C PRO A 98 7.25 20.89 1.49
N VAL A 99 6.46 19.85 1.27
CA VAL A 99 5.00 19.93 1.21
C VAL A 99 4.42 19.04 2.30
N VAL A 100 3.73 19.63 3.27
CA VAL A 100 3.05 18.85 4.32
C VAL A 100 1.61 18.65 3.89
N ALA A 101 1.20 17.40 3.73
CA ALA A 101 -0.10 17.01 3.20
C ALA A 101 -0.96 16.33 4.26
N ALA A 102 -2.22 16.76 4.37
CA ALA A 102 -3.19 16.09 5.20
C ALA A 102 -3.54 14.70 4.62
N ALA A 103 -3.55 13.65 5.44
CA ALA A 103 -3.93 12.31 5.01
C ALA A 103 -5.42 12.18 4.63
N GLY A 104 -6.25 13.16 5.03
CA GLY A 104 -7.69 13.17 4.80
C GLY A 104 -8.48 12.70 6.02
N ASN A 105 -9.81 12.87 5.93
CA ASN A 105 -10.74 12.63 7.04
C ASN A 105 -11.77 11.54 6.68
N ASN A 106 -11.33 10.45 6.05
CA ASN A 106 -12.20 9.38 5.54
C ASN A 106 -12.23 8.11 6.43
N SER A 107 -11.56 8.10 7.58
CA SER A 107 -11.49 6.94 8.49
C SER A 107 -11.01 5.62 7.85
N TRP A 108 -10.25 5.68 6.75
CA TRP A 108 -9.77 4.48 6.03
C TRP A 108 -8.27 4.53 5.74
N SER A 109 -7.73 3.39 5.31
CA SER A 109 -6.38 3.36 4.76
C SER A 109 -6.35 4.01 3.38
N ILE A 110 -5.33 4.84 3.15
CA ILE A 110 -4.95 5.40 1.85
C ILE A 110 -3.76 4.64 1.23
N ASP A 111 -3.30 3.55 1.86
CA ASP A 111 -2.39 2.58 1.22
C ASP A 111 -3.12 1.98 0.00
N GLN A 112 -2.50 2.07 -1.18
CA GLN A 112 -3.11 1.74 -2.47
C GLN A 112 -3.59 0.27 -2.52
N ALA A 113 -4.87 0.05 -2.81
CA ALA A 113 -5.37 -1.22 -3.38
C ALA A 113 -6.22 -0.98 -4.65
N THR A 114 -6.83 0.19 -4.77
CA THR A 114 -7.36 0.79 -6.00
C THR A 114 -7.28 2.31 -5.78
N HIS A 115 -6.83 3.12 -6.74
CA HIS A 115 -6.69 4.59 -6.62
C HIS A 115 -7.94 5.34 -6.08
N GLN A 116 -9.06 4.64 -5.95
CA GLN A 116 -10.32 5.06 -5.37
C GLN A 116 -10.21 5.64 -3.94
N ARG A 117 -9.36 5.06 -3.07
CA ARG A 117 -9.21 5.50 -1.66
C ARG A 117 -7.98 6.36 -1.41
N ALA A 118 -7.04 6.44 -2.35
CA ALA A 118 -5.89 7.33 -2.27
C ALA A 118 -6.37 8.78 -2.01
N TYR A 119 -5.62 9.55 -1.22
CA TYR A 119 -5.98 10.92 -0.86
C TYR A 119 -4.85 11.85 -1.28
N TYR A 120 -5.08 12.65 -2.31
CA TYR A 120 -4.06 13.53 -2.87
C TYR A 120 -4.17 14.92 -2.24
N PRO A 121 -3.05 15.59 -1.89
CA PRO A 121 -1.68 15.25 -2.28
C PRO A 121 -0.94 14.23 -1.38
N ALA A 122 -1.53 13.77 -0.28
CA ALA A 122 -0.86 12.86 0.67
C ALA A 122 -0.42 11.51 0.08
N SER A 123 -1.05 11.06 -1.02
CA SER A 123 -0.72 9.82 -1.74
C SER A 123 0.28 9.99 -2.90
N PHE A 124 0.84 11.19 -3.11
CA PHE A 124 1.98 11.34 -4.02
C PHE A 124 3.25 10.74 -3.38
N GLU A 125 4.08 10.09 -4.19
CA GLU A 125 5.25 9.34 -3.73
C GLU A 125 6.53 10.20 -3.64
N ASN A 126 6.46 11.49 -4.03
CA ASN A 126 7.58 12.41 -3.97
C ASN A 126 8.17 12.52 -2.56
N SER A 127 9.50 12.50 -2.45
CA SER A 127 10.26 12.47 -1.20
C SER A 127 10.10 13.75 -0.37
N ASN A 128 9.75 14.88 -0.99
CA ASN A 128 9.47 16.15 -0.34
C ASN A 128 8.07 16.25 0.28
N ILE A 129 7.19 15.28 0.02
CA ILE A 129 5.83 15.24 0.56
C ILE A 129 5.83 14.50 1.90
N ILE A 130 5.29 15.17 2.92
CA ILE A 130 5.18 14.69 4.29
C ILE A 130 3.70 14.53 4.61
N SER A 131 3.23 13.28 4.59
CA SER A 131 1.83 12.92 4.80
C SER A 131 1.52 12.74 6.29
N VAL A 132 0.46 13.40 6.78
CA VAL A 132 0.20 13.55 8.21
C VAL A 132 -1.19 13.05 8.60
N ALA A 133 -1.22 12.07 9.52
CA ALA A 133 -2.43 11.61 10.19
C ALA A 133 -2.74 12.46 11.44
N ALA A 134 -4.02 12.56 11.82
CA ALA A 134 -4.44 13.23 13.05
C ALA A 134 -4.48 12.27 14.24
N SER A 135 -3.89 12.70 15.35
CA SER A 135 -4.02 12.03 16.66
C SER A 135 -4.90 12.83 17.61
N ASN A 136 -5.45 12.14 18.61
CA ASN A 136 -6.09 12.78 19.75
C ASN A 136 -5.11 13.09 20.89
N ASN A 137 -5.64 13.66 21.97
CA ASN A 137 -4.87 14.01 23.16
C ASN A 137 -4.48 12.80 24.05
N GLN A 138 -4.91 11.58 23.73
CA GLN A 138 -4.41 10.33 24.33
C GLN A 138 -3.25 9.72 23.55
N GLY A 139 -2.90 10.23 22.37
CA GLY A 139 -1.93 9.61 21.48
C GLY A 139 -2.49 8.43 20.69
N GLU A 140 -3.81 8.36 20.53
CA GLU A 140 -4.47 7.44 19.62
C GLU A 140 -4.71 8.12 18.26
N LEU A 141 -4.88 7.33 17.20
CA LEU A 141 -5.34 7.85 15.92
C LEU A 141 -6.77 8.42 16.10
N TRP A 142 -7.00 9.65 15.68
CA TRP A 142 -8.35 10.22 15.68
C TRP A 142 -9.26 9.41 14.76
N SER A 143 -10.48 9.10 15.21
CA SER A 143 -11.40 8.19 14.51
C SER A 143 -11.78 8.65 13.10
N GLY A 144 -11.78 9.96 12.86
CA GLY A 144 -12.01 10.55 11.53
C GLY A 144 -10.79 10.52 10.62
N SER A 145 -9.58 10.31 11.14
CA SER A 145 -8.34 10.38 10.35
C SER A 145 -8.27 9.23 9.35
N SER A 146 -7.96 9.56 8.11
CA SER A 146 -7.33 8.59 7.21
C SER A 146 -5.94 8.21 7.73
N TYR A 147 -5.44 7.07 7.30
CA TYR A 147 -4.16 6.51 7.71
C TYR A 147 -3.53 5.71 6.55
N GLY A 148 -2.30 5.25 6.71
CA GLY A 148 -1.63 4.41 5.73
C GLY A 148 -0.29 3.96 6.28
N ARG A 149 -0.12 2.65 6.46
CA ARG A 149 1.13 2.06 6.96
C ARG A 149 2.32 2.41 6.07
N TRP A 150 2.07 2.68 4.80
CA TRP A 150 3.07 2.91 3.75
C TRP A 150 2.99 4.31 3.17
N SER A 151 1.80 4.89 3.09
CA SER A 151 1.58 6.20 2.45
C SER A 151 1.41 7.38 3.41
N VAL A 152 1.36 7.15 4.73
CA VAL A 152 1.26 8.24 5.72
C VAL A 152 2.45 8.21 6.65
N ASP A 153 3.26 9.27 6.64
CA ASP A 153 4.58 9.24 7.27
C ASP A 153 4.51 9.25 8.80
N LEU A 154 3.69 10.11 9.38
CA LEU A 154 3.66 10.36 10.83
C LEU A 154 2.32 10.91 11.32
N LEU A 155 2.16 10.98 12.65
CA LEU A 155 0.99 11.57 13.31
C LEU A 155 1.30 12.95 13.87
N ALA A 156 0.30 13.82 13.94
CA ALA A 156 0.35 15.06 14.70
C ALA A 156 -1.00 15.37 15.38
N PRO A 157 -1.03 16.23 16.42
CA PRO A 157 -2.27 16.59 17.10
C PRO A 157 -3.31 17.15 16.13
N GLY A 158 -4.49 16.54 16.09
CA GLY A 158 -5.55 16.91 15.15
C GLY A 158 -6.97 16.78 15.68
N GLU A 159 -7.20 16.35 16.94
CA GLU A 159 -8.53 16.40 17.58
C GLU A 159 -8.57 17.51 18.64
N ASP A 160 -9.71 18.22 18.72
CA ASP A 160 -9.97 19.31 19.67
C ASP A 160 -8.92 20.42 19.66
N ILE A 161 -8.56 20.90 18.47
CA ILE A 161 -7.56 21.94 18.27
C ILE A 161 -8.23 23.32 18.23
N LEU A 162 -7.86 24.16 19.19
CA LEU A 162 -8.24 25.58 19.23
C LEU A 162 -7.38 26.39 18.25
N SER A 163 -8.02 27.13 17.34
CA SER A 163 -7.32 28.04 16.43
C SER A 163 -8.14 29.30 16.15
N THR A 164 -7.51 30.30 15.55
CA THR A 164 -8.18 31.53 15.09
C THR A 164 -9.18 31.21 13.98
N ALA A 165 -10.36 31.83 14.04
CA ALA A 165 -11.32 31.79 12.96
C ALA A 165 -11.44 33.17 12.28
N PRO A 166 -11.75 33.23 10.98
CA PRO A 166 -12.04 34.49 10.32
C PRO A 166 -13.25 35.20 10.94
N THR A 167 -13.24 36.52 10.91
CA THR A 167 -14.31 37.36 11.49
C THR A 167 -15.63 37.31 10.71
N TYR A 168 -15.67 36.58 9.58
CA TYR A 168 -16.87 36.27 8.81
C TYR A 168 -17.25 34.79 8.99
N PRO A 169 -18.54 34.44 9.04
CA PRO A 169 -18.98 33.08 9.34
C PRO A 169 -18.57 32.10 8.23
N ILE A 170 -17.74 31.12 8.60
CA ILE A 170 -17.37 29.97 7.75
C ILE A 170 -18.20 28.74 8.09
N PHE A 171 -18.68 28.64 9.33
CA PHE A 171 -19.61 27.60 9.78
C PHE A 171 -20.95 28.24 10.20
N PRO A 172 -22.07 27.48 10.18
CA PRO A 172 -23.40 27.99 10.52
C PRO A 172 -23.57 28.50 11.96
N LEU A 173 -22.54 28.40 12.81
CA LEU A 173 -22.58 28.76 14.22
C LEU A 173 -21.51 29.83 14.51
N GLU A 174 -22.01 31.03 14.79
CA GLU A 174 -21.38 32.20 15.42
C GLU A 174 -20.06 32.72 14.83
N ALA A 175 -20.03 34.03 14.56
CA ALA A 175 -18.77 34.74 14.35
C ALA A 175 -17.99 34.73 15.68
N ALA A 176 -16.99 33.86 15.77
CA ALA A 176 -16.10 33.74 16.92
C ALA A 176 -14.66 34.06 16.48
N ASP A 177 -13.87 34.68 17.36
CA ASP A 177 -12.44 34.94 17.10
C ASP A 177 -11.62 33.65 17.09
N PHE A 178 -12.11 32.61 17.78
CA PHE A 178 -11.49 31.30 17.89
C PHE A 178 -12.52 30.18 17.78
N VAL A 179 -12.10 29.05 17.22
CA VAL A 179 -12.93 27.85 17.08
C VAL A 179 -12.11 26.61 17.44
N VAL A 180 -12.79 25.61 18.03
CA VAL A 180 -12.22 24.27 18.25
C VAL A 180 -12.67 23.38 17.11
N THR A 181 -11.72 22.78 16.40
CA THR A 181 -11.96 21.91 15.24
C THR A 181 -11.07 20.68 15.27
N HIS A 182 -11.36 19.70 14.41
CA HIS A 182 -10.58 18.48 14.27
C HIS A 182 -10.33 18.16 12.80
N GLY A 183 -9.25 17.43 12.53
CA GLY A 183 -8.88 17.03 11.18
C GLY A 183 -7.37 16.80 11.01
N SER A 184 -7.04 16.00 10.00
CA SER A 184 -5.67 15.93 9.47
C SER A 184 -5.18 17.30 8.95
N SER A 185 -6.09 18.21 8.61
CA SER A 185 -5.79 19.62 8.31
C SER A 185 -5.09 20.35 9.47
N GLN A 186 -5.54 20.16 10.72
CA GLN A 186 -4.95 20.75 11.92
C GLN A 186 -3.60 20.11 12.23
N ALA A 187 -3.52 18.77 12.10
CA ALA A 187 -2.28 18.02 12.25
C ALA A 187 -1.19 18.50 11.26
N THR A 188 -1.58 18.75 10.01
CA THR A 188 -0.73 19.30 8.94
C THR A 188 -0.18 20.68 9.29
N ALA A 189 -1.00 21.54 9.91
CA ALA A 189 -0.56 22.87 10.36
C ALA A 189 0.50 22.79 11.46
N TYR A 190 0.36 21.86 12.41
CA TYR A 190 1.39 21.63 13.44
C TYR A 190 2.73 21.21 12.84
N VAL A 191 2.72 20.24 11.91
CA VAL A 191 3.95 19.76 11.25
C VAL A 191 4.57 20.87 10.40
N SER A 192 3.77 21.64 9.65
CA SER A 192 4.27 22.80 8.89
C SER A 192 4.94 23.84 9.79
N GLY A 193 4.36 24.14 10.95
CA GLY A 193 4.97 25.03 11.94
C GLY A 193 6.32 24.51 12.45
N ILE A 194 6.42 23.20 12.70
CA ILE A 194 7.67 22.53 13.08
C ILE A 194 8.73 22.68 11.99
N ILE A 195 8.38 22.42 10.73
CA ILE A 195 9.31 22.56 9.60
C ILE A 195 9.77 24.01 9.44
N ALA A 196 8.88 24.98 9.60
CA ALA A 196 9.25 26.40 9.55
C ALA A 196 10.24 26.76 10.68
N MET A 197 10.07 26.20 11.88
CA MET A 197 11.04 26.37 12.98
C MET A 197 12.38 25.68 12.69
N LEU A 198 12.39 24.51 12.05
CA LEU A 198 13.61 23.83 11.61
C LEU A 198 14.35 24.66 10.56
N LYS A 199 13.65 25.13 9.52
CA LYS A 199 14.23 25.99 8.46
C LYS A 199 14.71 27.35 8.99
N ALA A 200 14.23 27.79 10.15
CA ALA A 200 14.68 29.01 10.82
C ALA A 200 15.84 28.79 11.81
N ASN A 201 16.17 27.54 12.15
CA ASN A 201 17.20 27.23 13.13
C ASN A 201 18.55 26.96 12.45
N ALA A 202 19.62 27.59 12.95
CA ALA A 202 20.96 27.48 12.36
C ALA A 202 21.48 26.02 12.27
N SER A 203 21.10 25.13 13.19
CA SER A 203 21.56 23.73 13.18
C SER A 203 20.81 22.86 12.18
N THR A 204 19.63 23.25 11.69
CA THR A 204 18.79 22.43 10.81
C THR A 204 18.33 23.11 9.53
N GLN A 205 18.59 24.41 9.35
CA GLN A 205 18.19 25.18 8.16
C GLN A 205 18.75 24.67 6.84
N HIS A 206 19.84 23.90 6.89
CA HIS A 206 20.53 23.34 5.72
C HIS A 206 19.93 22.03 5.22
N LEU A 207 19.03 21.40 6.00
CA LEU A 207 18.41 20.13 5.64
C LEU A 207 17.46 20.34 4.46
N ASP A 208 17.59 19.48 3.45
CA ASP A 208 16.61 19.36 2.37
C ASP A 208 15.28 18.76 2.88
N ALA A 209 14.26 18.75 2.03
CA ALA A 209 12.91 18.31 2.35
C ALA A 209 12.87 16.83 2.78
N PHE A 210 13.63 15.96 2.13
CA PHE A 210 13.63 14.54 2.44
C PHE A 210 14.39 14.26 3.75
N SER A 211 15.50 14.96 4.00
CA SER A 211 16.21 14.96 5.27
C SER A 211 15.34 15.46 6.42
N ILE A 212 14.49 16.47 6.20
CA ILE A 212 13.47 16.91 7.17
C ILE A 212 12.44 15.81 7.41
N LYS A 213 11.92 15.16 6.37
CA LYS A 213 10.99 14.03 6.48
C LYS A 213 11.57 12.91 7.36
N ARG A 214 12.80 12.46 7.05
CA ARG A 214 13.54 11.47 7.86
C ARG A 214 13.73 11.90 9.31
N LEU A 215 14.11 13.17 9.52
CA LEU A 215 14.28 13.74 10.86
C LEU A 215 12.98 13.68 11.67
N LEU A 216 11.84 14.05 11.08
CA LEU A 216 10.55 14.03 11.77
C LEU A 216 10.11 12.60 12.10
N MET A 217 10.31 11.66 11.18
CA MET A 217 9.96 10.24 11.38
C MET A 217 10.81 9.57 12.45
N SER A 218 12.13 9.76 12.43
CA SER A 218 13.06 9.13 13.40
C SER A 218 13.02 9.77 14.78
N SER A 219 12.75 11.09 14.88
CA SER A 219 12.80 11.82 16.15
C SER A 219 11.45 11.97 16.85
N GLY A 220 10.37 11.54 16.21
CA GLY A 220 9.03 11.54 16.78
C GLY A 220 8.89 10.67 18.03
N LYS A 221 7.84 10.89 18.80
CA LYS A 221 7.49 10.02 19.93
C LYS A 221 6.72 8.82 19.39
N LYS A 222 7.28 7.61 19.48
CA LYS A 222 6.60 6.38 19.06
C LYS A 222 5.26 6.21 19.80
N LEU A 223 4.23 5.83 19.06
CA LEU A 223 2.89 5.51 19.57
C LEU A 223 2.49 4.12 19.09
N SER A 224 2.01 3.29 20.01
CA SER A 224 1.47 1.96 19.67
C SER A 224 0.35 2.06 18.62
N ALA A 225 -0.53 3.05 18.76
CA ALA A 225 -1.63 3.33 17.84
C ALA A 225 -1.16 3.69 16.42
N GLY A 226 0.05 4.23 16.28
CA GLY A 226 0.63 4.61 15.00
C GLY A 226 1.31 3.48 14.24
N SER A 227 1.77 2.42 14.93
CA SER A 227 2.69 1.39 14.40
C SER A 227 2.18 0.63 13.17
N THR A 228 0.85 0.49 13.05
CA THR A 228 0.15 -0.17 11.93
C THR A 228 -0.62 0.81 11.05
N LYS A 229 -0.52 2.12 11.33
CA LYS A 229 -1.33 3.19 10.72
C LYS A 229 -0.50 4.24 9.99
N THR A 230 0.80 4.31 10.24
CA THR A 230 1.74 5.23 9.59
C THR A 230 3.08 4.54 9.36
N VAL A 231 3.93 5.09 8.50
CA VAL A 231 5.27 4.60 8.23
C VAL A 231 6.12 4.65 9.51
N SER A 232 6.15 5.79 10.20
CA SER A 232 6.97 5.97 11.40
C SER A 232 6.34 5.42 12.69
N GLY A 233 5.02 5.31 12.73
CA GLY A 233 4.29 5.07 13.98
C GLY A 233 4.47 6.16 15.02
N ALA A 234 5.01 7.32 14.65
CA ALA A 234 5.46 8.34 15.59
C ALA A 234 4.60 9.61 15.54
N LEU A 235 4.38 10.20 16.71
CA LEU A 235 3.86 11.55 16.87
C LEU A 235 5.00 12.55 16.63
N VAL A 236 4.76 13.58 15.82
CA VAL A 236 5.72 14.65 15.59
C VAL A 236 6.17 15.27 16.92
N ARG A 237 7.49 15.50 17.06
CA ARG A 237 8.09 16.04 18.29
C ARG A 237 9.21 17.01 17.95
N LEU A 238 8.97 18.31 18.16
CA LEU A 238 10.00 19.33 18.00
C LEU A 238 11.12 19.18 19.04
N ALA A 239 10.72 19.14 20.32
CA ALA A 239 11.53 18.82 21.50
C ALA A 239 10.58 18.48 22.66
N ASP A 240 10.92 17.50 23.49
CA ASP A 240 10.21 17.20 24.74
C ASP A 240 10.94 17.73 25.98
N SER A 241 10.37 17.48 27.18
CA SER A 241 10.94 17.91 28.45
C SER A 241 12.31 17.32 28.77
N ASN A 242 12.70 16.24 28.09
CA ASN A 242 14.02 15.61 28.23
C ASN A 242 14.99 16.11 27.14
N GLY A 243 14.56 17.07 26.32
CA GLY A 243 15.35 17.60 25.22
C GLY A 243 15.46 16.63 24.04
N VAL A 244 14.54 15.69 23.87
CA VAL A 244 14.53 14.78 22.71
C VAL A 244 13.51 15.27 21.67
N GLY A 245 13.91 15.33 20.40
CA GLY A 245 13.03 15.70 19.29
C GLY A 245 13.82 16.12 18.05
N ALA A 246 13.13 16.67 17.06
CA ALA A 246 13.70 17.07 15.79
C ALA A 246 14.82 18.12 15.92
N LEU A 247 14.69 19.11 16.82
CA LEU A 247 15.72 20.15 17.02
C LEU A 247 17.01 19.65 17.66
N THR A 248 16.94 18.51 18.34
CA THR A 248 18.00 17.99 19.22
C THR A 248 18.32 16.53 18.92
N CYS A 249 17.97 16.06 17.72
CA CYS A 249 18.04 14.66 17.38
C CYS A 249 19.48 14.15 17.47
N THR A 250 19.68 13.10 18.27
CA THR A 250 20.97 12.45 18.47
C THR A 250 20.74 10.95 18.51
N ASN A 251 21.36 10.22 17.58
CA ASN A 251 21.33 8.74 17.51
C ASN A 251 19.92 8.12 17.61
N GLN A 252 18.95 8.70 16.90
CA GLN A 252 17.61 8.12 16.78
C GLN A 252 17.52 7.38 15.46
N GLN A 253 17.67 6.06 15.54
CA GLN A 253 17.67 5.15 14.40
C GLN A 253 16.23 4.83 13.98
N PHE A 254 16.03 4.75 12.67
CA PHE A 254 14.83 4.28 12.04
C PHE A 254 15.21 3.24 10.99
N THR A 255 14.58 2.08 11.03
CA THR A 255 14.65 1.06 10.00
C THR A 255 13.27 0.46 9.78
N ARG A 256 12.82 0.38 8.53
CA ARG A 256 11.56 -0.26 8.14
C ARG A 256 11.57 -0.61 6.66
N ARG A 257 11.10 -1.81 6.31
CA ARG A 257 10.91 -2.22 4.91
C ARG A 257 9.85 -1.36 4.24
N GLN A 258 10.14 -0.85 3.05
CA GLN A 258 9.24 -0.06 2.20
C GLN A 258 8.65 -0.89 1.07
N SER A 259 9.45 -1.78 0.47
CA SER A 259 9.02 -2.70 -0.58
C SER A 259 9.53 -4.12 -0.31
N PRO A 260 8.73 -5.16 -0.56
CA PRO A 260 7.29 -5.12 -0.81
C PRO A 260 6.51 -4.48 0.35
N GLN A 261 5.27 -4.05 0.13
CA GLN A 261 4.42 -3.49 1.19
C GLN A 261 3.66 -4.57 2.00
N ALA A 262 3.60 -5.81 1.51
CA ALA A 262 2.92 -6.89 2.21
C ALA A 262 3.86 -7.60 3.20
N ASP A 263 3.35 -8.11 4.32
CA ASP A 263 4.12 -9.04 5.18
C ASP A 263 4.07 -10.48 4.62
N LYS A 264 3.13 -10.76 3.72
CA LYS A 264 2.99 -12.04 2.99
C LYS A 264 2.59 -11.79 1.55
N MET A 265 3.18 -12.52 0.60
CA MET A 265 2.84 -12.45 -0.80
C MET A 265 3.00 -13.80 -1.50
N ILE A 266 2.39 -13.93 -2.66
CA ILE A 266 2.65 -15.03 -3.59
C ILE A 266 3.49 -14.44 -4.72
N ALA A 267 4.50 -15.19 -5.16
CA ALA A 267 5.34 -14.83 -6.28
C ALA A 267 5.63 -16.09 -7.12
N LEU A 268 5.85 -15.91 -8.41
CA LEU A 268 6.23 -17.01 -9.28
C LEU A 268 7.71 -17.35 -9.08
N PRO A 269 8.12 -18.63 -9.17
CA PRO A 269 9.52 -18.97 -9.33
C PRO A 269 10.11 -18.20 -10.52
N THR A 270 11.36 -17.74 -10.40
CA THR A 270 12.08 -16.83 -11.31
C THR A 270 11.58 -15.38 -11.35
N GLU A 271 10.48 -15.05 -10.65
CA GLU A 271 10.07 -13.66 -10.47
C GLU A 271 11.13 -12.90 -9.67
N THR A 272 11.39 -11.66 -10.06
CA THR A 272 12.33 -10.78 -9.36
C THR A 272 11.56 -9.88 -8.41
N LEU A 273 11.79 -10.05 -7.11
CA LEU A 273 11.21 -9.23 -6.05
C LEU A 273 12.16 -8.09 -5.69
N GLN A 274 11.68 -6.86 -5.83
CA GLN A 274 12.38 -5.66 -5.37
C GLN A 274 12.20 -5.48 -3.86
N ILE A 275 13.31 -5.49 -3.14
CA ILE A 275 13.37 -5.27 -1.70
C ILE A 275 13.93 -3.87 -1.44
N GLN A 276 13.17 -3.06 -0.71
CA GLN A 276 13.59 -1.71 -0.30
C GLN A 276 13.41 -1.54 1.20
N VAL A 277 14.42 -1.00 1.87
CA VAL A 277 14.40 -0.74 3.30
C VAL A 277 14.86 0.68 3.58
N GLN A 278 14.00 1.48 4.19
CA GLN A 278 14.42 2.77 4.73
C GLN A 278 15.27 2.54 5.97
N SER A 279 16.48 3.11 6.01
CA SER A 279 17.35 3.09 7.17
C SER A 279 18.10 4.41 7.34
N PHE A 280 17.78 5.12 8.43
CA PHE A 280 18.34 6.45 8.71
C PHE A 280 18.54 6.70 10.20
N ASN A 281 19.47 7.61 10.50
CA ASN A 281 19.75 8.13 11.83
C ASN A 281 19.48 9.63 11.86
N CYS A 282 18.42 10.03 12.57
CA CYS A 282 17.93 11.39 12.52
C CYS A 282 17.61 11.82 11.08
N ALA A 283 18.24 12.90 10.59
CA ALA A 283 18.02 13.44 9.25
C ALA A 283 18.87 12.75 8.17
N ALA A 284 19.89 11.97 8.55
CA ALA A 284 20.88 11.41 7.64
C ALA A 284 20.65 9.91 7.42
N PRO A 285 21.12 9.33 6.30
CA PRO A 285 21.17 7.87 6.14
C PRO A 285 21.86 7.20 7.33
N SER A 286 21.57 5.93 7.57
CA SER A 286 22.11 5.21 8.74
C SER A 286 23.65 5.11 8.70
N GLY A 287 24.25 5.24 7.52
CA GLY A 287 25.68 5.11 7.28
C GLY A 287 26.16 3.66 7.26
N ALA A 288 25.24 2.70 7.14
CA ALA A 288 25.60 1.31 6.87
C ALA A 288 26.07 1.17 5.41
N ASP A 289 27.06 0.32 5.16
CA ASP A 289 27.51 0.07 3.78
C ASP A 289 26.46 -0.71 2.97
N HIS A 290 25.65 -1.54 3.65
CA HIS A 290 24.58 -2.36 3.10
C HIS A 290 23.68 -2.90 4.21
N ILE A 291 22.52 -3.45 3.83
CA ILE A 291 21.69 -4.30 4.68
C ILE A 291 21.75 -5.74 4.14
N THR A 292 22.04 -6.70 5.01
CA THR A 292 22.01 -8.12 4.64
C THR A 292 20.61 -8.68 4.84
N VAL A 293 20.03 -9.20 3.75
CA VAL A 293 18.79 -9.96 3.75
C VAL A 293 19.12 -11.44 3.86
N SER A 294 18.43 -12.13 4.75
CA SER A 294 18.56 -13.58 4.94
C SER A 294 17.30 -14.30 4.49
N VAL A 295 17.47 -15.47 3.87
CA VAL A 295 16.39 -16.26 3.29
C VAL A 295 16.33 -17.63 3.95
N SER A 296 15.17 -17.96 4.52
CA SER A 296 14.83 -19.29 5.02
C SER A 296 13.87 -19.97 4.04
N PRO A 297 13.95 -21.30 3.78
CA PRO A 297 14.83 -22.27 4.42
C PRO A 297 16.20 -22.47 3.73
N THR A 298 16.49 -21.75 2.65
CA THR A 298 17.71 -21.97 1.84
C THR A 298 19.00 -21.63 2.59
N GLY A 299 18.94 -20.72 3.57
CA GLY A 299 20.11 -20.16 4.25
C GLY A 299 20.89 -19.17 3.37
N GLU A 300 20.34 -18.80 2.21
CA GLU A 300 20.90 -17.79 1.32
C GLU A 300 20.92 -16.43 2.01
N THR A 301 21.92 -15.62 1.69
CA THR A 301 21.96 -14.22 2.07
C THR A 301 22.39 -13.37 0.88
N PHE A 302 21.79 -12.19 0.74
CA PHE A 302 22.21 -11.18 -0.23
C PHE A 302 22.18 -9.80 0.42
N ASN A 303 22.79 -8.82 -0.24
CA ASN A 303 22.91 -7.46 0.29
C ASN A 303 22.11 -6.50 -0.58
N ILE A 304 21.52 -5.50 0.07
CA ILE A 304 20.86 -4.35 -0.56
C ILE A 304 21.62 -3.07 -0.19
N TYR A 305 21.67 -2.09 -1.10
CA TYR A 305 22.61 -0.96 -1.06
C TYR A 305 21.89 0.39 -1.24
N ASP A 306 22.50 1.46 -0.73
CA ASP A 306 22.08 2.88 -0.86
C ASP A 306 23.22 3.65 -1.57
N ASP A 307 23.54 3.24 -2.80
CA ASP A 307 24.73 3.63 -3.57
C ASP A 307 24.44 4.25 -4.95
N GLY A 308 23.17 4.37 -5.33
CA GLY A 308 22.68 4.91 -6.59
C GLY A 308 23.02 4.04 -7.80
N LEU A 309 23.24 2.74 -7.60
CA LEU A 309 23.54 1.78 -8.65
C LEU A 309 22.53 0.63 -8.67
N GLY A 310 22.33 0.06 -9.86
CA GLY A 310 21.52 -1.14 -10.03
C GLY A 310 20.06 -0.90 -9.66
N ASP A 311 19.59 -1.58 -8.61
CA ASP A 311 18.23 -1.46 -8.08
C ASP A 311 18.04 -0.21 -7.21
N ASP A 312 19.13 0.47 -6.84
CA ASP A 312 19.09 1.71 -6.08
C ASP A 312 19.15 2.93 -7.00
N GLU A 313 18.12 3.77 -6.95
CA GLU A 313 17.98 4.90 -7.88
C GLU A 313 18.77 6.13 -7.43
N VAL A 314 18.90 6.36 -6.12
CA VAL A 314 19.44 7.60 -5.55
C VAL A 314 20.40 7.31 -4.40
N ALA A 315 21.69 7.50 -4.63
CA ALA A 315 22.72 7.28 -3.62
C ALA A 315 22.56 8.17 -2.38
N GLY A 316 22.63 7.57 -1.20
CA GLY A 316 22.67 8.26 0.09
C GLY A 316 21.32 8.89 0.49
N ASP A 317 20.22 8.40 -0.05
CA ASP A 317 18.88 8.86 0.30
C ASP A 317 18.32 8.10 1.53
N GLY A 318 19.00 7.04 1.97
CA GLY A 318 18.62 6.22 3.11
C GLY A 318 17.61 5.13 2.77
N ILE A 319 17.36 4.85 1.49
CA ILE A 319 16.58 3.72 0.98
C ILE A 319 17.57 2.70 0.43
N TYR A 320 17.72 1.57 1.12
CA TYR A 320 18.58 0.50 0.66
C TYR A 320 17.76 -0.41 -0.26
N SER A 321 18.23 -0.62 -1.49
CA SER A 321 17.50 -1.30 -2.54
C SER A 321 18.27 -2.50 -3.10
N GLY A 322 17.54 -3.53 -3.50
CA GLY A 322 18.09 -4.70 -4.18
C GLY A 322 17.05 -5.76 -4.48
N SER A 323 17.38 -6.63 -5.43
CA SER A 323 16.48 -7.66 -5.93
C SER A 323 16.78 -9.05 -5.37
N TRP A 324 15.73 -9.84 -5.25
CA TRP A 324 15.82 -11.29 -5.02
C TRP A 324 14.99 -12.05 -6.05
N ILE A 325 15.59 -13.05 -6.68
CA ILE A 325 14.91 -13.91 -7.64
C ILE A 325 14.35 -15.10 -6.86
N VAL A 326 13.03 -15.29 -6.92
CA VAL A 326 12.35 -16.40 -6.23
C VAL A 326 12.88 -17.74 -6.76
N PRO A 327 13.57 -18.55 -5.95
CA PRO A 327 14.15 -19.80 -6.41
C PRO A 327 13.09 -20.90 -6.48
N TYR A 328 13.41 -21.94 -7.25
CA TYR A 328 12.67 -23.19 -7.21
C TYR A 328 12.91 -23.96 -5.91
N GLY A 329 11.93 -24.77 -5.51
CA GLY A 329 12.13 -25.84 -4.54
C GLY A 329 11.29 -25.74 -3.28
N ALA A 330 11.27 -24.60 -2.59
CA ALA A 330 10.46 -24.44 -1.38
C ALA A 330 9.07 -23.84 -1.69
N PHE A 331 8.05 -24.32 -0.98
CA PHE A 331 6.69 -23.74 -1.01
C PHE A 331 6.66 -22.30 -0.50
N GLU A 332 7.47 -22.02 0.52
CA GLU A 332 7.49 -20.74 1.21
C GLU A 332 8.93 -20.36 1.53
N TYR A 333 9.24 -19.09 1.28
CA TYR A 333 10.48 -18.44 1.69
C TYR A 333 10.18 -17.36 2.71
N THR A 334 11.00 -17.24 3.75
CA THR A 334 10.97 -16.11 4.67
C THR A 334 12.22 -15.27 4.44
N LEU A 335 12.03 -14.06 3.93
CA LEU A 335 13.08 -13.06 3.80
C LEU A 335 13.06 -12.20 5.06
N SER A 336 14.20 -12.06 5.73
CA SER A 336 14.36 -11.12 6.84
C SER A 336 15.34 -10.02 6.49
N THR A 337 14.90 -8.77 6.63
CA THR A 337 15.71 -7.56 6.39
C THR A 337 16.29 -6.98 7.68
N GLY A 338 16.30 -7.76 8.77
CA GLY A 338 16.77 -7.33 10.08
C GLY A 338 15.66 -6.80 10.99
N TYR A 339 15.90 -5.68 11.68
CA TYR A 339 15.01 -5.15 12.71
C TYR A 339 14.10 -4.03 12.18
N ASP A 340 12.78 -4.16 12.37
CA ASP A 340 11.81 -3.08 12.16
C ASP A 340 11.69 -2.25 13.44
N SER A 341 12.16 -1.00 13.36
CA SER A 341 12.19 -0.06 14.49
C SER A 341 10.81 0.40 14.98
N VAL A 342 9.76 0.21 14.20
CA VAL A 342 8.38 0.62 14.50
C VAL A 342 7.59 -0.53 15.09
N LYS A 343 7.75 -1.75 14.55
CA LYS A 343 7.20 -2.99 15.13
C LYS A 343 7.96 -3.42 16.39
N GLU A 344 9.20 -2.95 16.52
CA GLU A 344 10.16 -3.38 17.54
C GLU A 344 10.44 -4.89 17.53
N ALA A 345 10.47 -5.47 16.33
CA ALA A 345 10.64 -6.90 16.07
C ALA A 345 11.47 -7.13 14.80
N ALA A 346 11.78 -8.39 14.49
CA ALA A 346 12.34 -8.73 13.18
C ALA A 346 11.34 -8.36 12.07
N ASP A 347 11.84 -7.78 10.98
CA ASP A 347 11.06 -7.67 9.76
C ASP A 347 11.18 -8.97 8.97
N GLU A 348 10.02 -9.50 8.58
CA GLU A 348 9.89 -10.74 7.84
C GLU A 348 8.88 -10.53 6.70
N LEU A 349 9.27 -10.96 5.50
CA LEU A 349 8.41 -11.11 4.34
C LEU A 349 8.28 -12.60 4.05
N ILE A 350 7.05 -13.09 4.05
CA ILE A 350 6.75 -14.46 3.65
C ILE A 350 6.37 -14.48 2.17
N VAL A 351 7.12 -15.22 1.36
CA VAL A 351 6.89 -15.39 -0.08
C VAL A 351 6.49 -16.83 -0.34
N THR A 352 5.23 -17.05 -0.74
CA THR A 352 4.78 -18.34 -1.25
C THR A 352 5.15 -18.45 -2.73
N ALA A 353 6.08 -19.34 -3.07
CA ALA A 353 6.59 -19.50 -4.43
C ALA A 353 5.72 -20.49 -5.21
N ALA A 354 4.74 -19.99 -5.96
CA ALA A 354 3.72 -20.86 -6.51
C ALA A 354 2.94 -20.24 -7.68
N ILE A 355 2.56 -21.08 -8.66
CA ILE A 355 1.72 -20.71 -9.80
C ILE A 355 0.27 -20.90 -9.38
N ILE A 356 -0.54 -19.84 -9.36
CA ILE A 356 -2.00 -19.93 -9.13
C ILE A 356 -2.73 -19.56 -10.42
N VAL A 357 -3.75 -20.34 -10.77
CA VAL A 357 -4.69 -19.99 -11.85
C VAL A 357 -6.10 -20.07 -11.27
N ASP A 358 -6.73 -18.90 -11.15
CA ASP A 358 -8.13 -18.73 -10.75
C ASP A 358 -9.09 -19.07 -11.90
N ASN A 359 -10.36 -19.33 -11.60
CA ASN A 359 -11.38 -19.58 -12.62
C ASN A 359 -11.73 -18.34 -13.47
N THR A 360 -11.15 -17.18 -13.14
CA THR A 360 -11.25 -15.94 -13.92
C THR A 360 -9.97 -15.60 -14.69
N ASP A 361 -8.92 -16.41 -14.55
CA ASP A 361 -7.63 -16.27 -15.25
C ASP A 361 -7.63 -17.03 -16.60
N GLU A 362 -6.49 -17.60 -17.00
CA GLU A 362 -6.31 -18.41 -18.21
C GLU A 362 -7.06 -19.76 -18.11
N THR A 363 -8.36 -19.70 -18.38
CA THR A 363 -9.29 -20.82 -18.28
C THR A 363 -10.19 -20.95 -19.51
N ASP A 364 -10.66 -22.17 -19.75
CA ASP A 364 -11.65 -22.48 -20.79
C ASP A 364 -12.65 -23.52 -20.25
N TRP A 365 -13.77 -23.73 -20.93
CA TRP A 365 -14.73 -24.75 -20.54
C TRP A 365 -15.63 -25.24 -21.66
N THR A 366 -15.96 -26.53 -21.60
CA THR A 366 -17.00 -27.16 -22.41
C THR A 366 -18.27 -27.35 -21.59
N GLY A 367 -19.41 -26.99 -22.17
CA GLY A 367 -20.71 -27.03 -21.48
C GLY A 367 -20.96 -25.79 -20.63
N LYS A 368 -22.06 -25.80 -19.88
CA LYS A 368 -22.51 -24.63 -19.11
C LYS A 368 -21.93 -24.61 -17.70
N TRP A 369 -21.15 -23.58 -17.41
CA TRP A 369 -20.56 -23.28 -16.10
C TRP A 369 -21.06 -21.91 -15.61
N TRP A 370 -21.80 -21.89 -14.51
CA TRP A 370 -22.36 -20.66 -13.94
C TRP A 370 -21.41 -20.05 -12.92
N PRO A 371 -21.13 -18.73 -12.95
CA PRO A 371 -20.40 -18.07 -11.89
C PRO A 371 -21.29 -17.91 -10.64
N SER A 372 -20.68 -17.89 -9.46
CA SER A 372 -21.35 -17.66 -8.18
C SER A 372 -20.38 -17.07 -7.15
N THR A 373 -20.92 -16.27 -6.25
CA THR A 373 -20.23 -15.76 -5.05
C THR A 373 -20.97 -16.15 -3.78
N TYR A 374 -22.00 -17.00 -3.89
CA TYR A 374 -22.95 -17.29 -2.81
C TYR A 374 -22.30 -17.97 -1.60
N ARG A 375 -21.39 -18.91 -1.85
CA ARG A 375 -20.64 -19.60 -0.79
C ARG A 375 -19.28 -18.95 -0.61
N ALA A 376 -18.84 -18.75 0.62
CA ALA A 376 -17.50 -18.28 0.91
C ALA A 376 -16.45 -19.39 0.67
N GLY A 377 -15.17 -19.04 0.72
CA GLY A 377 -14.06 -19.98 0.58
C GLY A 377 -13.43 -20.05 -0.82
N TYR A 378 -14.01 -19.42 -1.84
CA TYR A 378 -13.38 -19.31 -3.18
C TYR A 378 -12.16 -18.39 -3.17
N TYR A 379 -11.26 -18.57 -4.14
CA TYR A 379 -10.15 -17.69 -4.45
C TYR A 379 -10.59 -16.61 -5.46
N GLY A 380 -9.87 -15.50 -5.53
CA GLY A 380 -10.22 -14.43 -6.47
C GLY A 380 -11.59 -13.80 -6.20
N THR A 381 -12.41 -13.67 -7.24
CA THR A 381 -13.64 -12.85 -7.22
C THR A 381 -14.94 -13.63 -7.24
N ASN A 382 -14.91 -14.90 -7.66
CA ASN A 382 -16.05 -15.81 -7.70
C ASN A 382 -15.54 -17.24 -7.87
N TYR A 383 -16.46 -18.20 -7.98
CA TYR A 383 -16.19 -19.54 -8.49
C TYR A 383 -17.20 -19.88 -9.58
N ARG A 384 -16.93 -20.93 -10.36
CA ARG A 384 -17.86 -21.48 -11.34
C ARG A 384 -18.35 -22.86 -10.93
N TYR A 385 -19.59 -23.18 -11.26
CA TYR A 385 -20.17 -24.49 -10.96
C TYR A 385 -20.91 -25.07 -12.15
N ALA A 386 -20.96 -26.39 -12.21
CA ALA A 386 -21.72 -27.17 -13.18
C ALA A 386 -22.54 -28.24 -12.46
N THR A 387 -23.81 -28.39 -12.86
CA THR A 387 -24.67 -29.45 -12.33
C THR A 387 -24.13 -30.82 -12.71
N GLU A 388 -24.43 -31.83 -11.90
CA GLU A 388 -24.38 -33.23 -12.28
C GLU A 388 -25.15 -33.46 -13.60
N ASN A 389 -24.85 -34.56 -14.31
CA ASN A 389 -25.44 -35.06 -15.58
C ASN A 389 -24.54 -35.02 -16.83
N ASP A 390 -24.84 -35.98 -17.71
CA ASP A 390 -24.30 -36.20 -19.07
C ASP A 390 -25.09 -35.33 -20.10
N PRO A 391 -24.49 -34.63 -21.08
CA PRO A 391 -23.10 -34.71 -21.53
C PRO A 391 -22.10 -34.17 -20.52
N GLU A 392 -20.89 -34.75 -20.56
CA GLU A 392 -19.72 -34.26 -19.84
C GLU A 392 -19.50 -32.76 -20.08
N LYS A 393 -19.33 -32.03 -18.99
CA LYS A 393 -18.91 -30.62 -18.93
C LYS A 393 -17.53 -30.60 -18.30
N VAL A 394 -16.63 -29.86 -18.93
CA VAL A 394 -15.22 -29.78 -18.52
C VAL A 394 -14.88 -28.32 -18.27
N PHE A 395 -14.20 -28.05 -17.17
CA PHE A 395 -13.54 -26.79 -16.88
C PHE A 395 -12.03 -27.01 -16.98
N VAL A 396 -11.31 -26.07 -17.56
CA VAL A 396 -9.88 -26.19 -17.84
C VAL A 396 -9.14 -24.99 -17.26
N TRP A 397 -8.10 -25.25 -16.47
CA TRP A 397 -7.08 -24.28 -16.11
C TRP A 397 -5.81 -24.52 -16.93
N SER A 398 -5.15 -23.45 -17.34
CA SER A 398 -3.94 -23.49 -18.18
C SER A 398 -2.69 -22.93 -17.49
N PRO A 399 -2.17 -23.55 -16.42
CA PRO A 399 -1.00 -23.04 -15.72
C PRO A 399 0.26 -23.12 -16.60
N THR A 400 1.11 -22.09 -16.51
CA THR A 400 2.38 -22.03 -17.22
C THR A 400 3.55 -22.21 -16.26
N THR A 401 4.44 -23.15 -16.58
CA THR A 401 5.68 -23.44 -15.83
C THR A 401 6.89 -22.94 -16.61
N ASN A 402 7.80 -22.25 -15.95
CA ASN A 402 8.98 -21.68 -16.60
C ASN A 402 10.15 -22.67 -16.75
N GLU A 403 10.19 -23.73 -15.92
CA GLU A 403 11.22 -24.77 -15.98
C GLU A 403 10.58 -26.16 -15.90
N ALA A 404 11.24 -27.13 -16.51
CA ALA A 404 10.84 -28.52 -16.39
C ALA A 404 11.21 -29.04 -14.99
N GLY A 405 10.29 -29.71 -14.31
CA GLY A 405 10.50 -30.12 -12.93
C GLY A 405 9.32 -30.87 -12.33
N PHE A 406 9.49 -31.33 -11.10
CA PHE A 406 8.37 -31.82 -10.33
C PHE A 406 7.60 -30.65 -9.71
N TYR A 407 6.29 -30.69 -9.82
CA TYR A 407 5.40 -29.77 -9.14
C TYR A 407 4.35 -30.55 -8.35
N ARG A 408 4.06 -30.07 -7.15
CA ARG A 408 2.86 -30.49 -6.42
C ARG A 408 1.69 -29.62 -6.85
N VAL A 409 0.62 -30.26 -7.28
CA VAL A 409 -0.61 -29.62 -7.73
C VAL A 409 -1.60 -29.62 -6.57
N TYR A 410 -2.27 -28.50 -6.39
CA TYR A 410 -3.38 -28.34 -5.47
C TYR A 410 -4.59 -27.78 -6.21
N ALA A 411 -5.78 -28.03 -5.68
CA ALA A 411 -7.00 -27.37 -6.10
C ALA A 411 -7.76 -26.84 -4.88
N ARG A 412 -8.47 -25.74 -5.06
CA ARG A 412 -9.27 -25.07 -4.02
C ARG A 412 -10.68 -24.85 -4.54
N TRP A 413 -11.65 -24.86 -3.62
CA TRP A 413 -13.06 -24.58 -3.89
C TRP A 413 -13.79 -24.14 -2.61
N PRO A 414 -14.94 -23.45 -2.74
CA PRO A 414 -15.92 -23.36 -1.65
C PRO A 414 -16.57 -24.72 -1.39
N ASP A 415 -16.95 -25.04 -0.16
CA ASP A 415 -17.63 -26.30 0.14
C ASP A 415 -19.16 -26.18 0.16
N GLY A 416 -19.87 -27.29 0.05
CA GLY A 416 -21.32 -27.27 0.15
C GLY A 416 -21.96 -28.66 0.17
N PRO A 417 -23.06 -28.86 0.92
CA PRO A 417 -23.70 -30.17 1.08
C PRO A 417 -24.29 -30.75 -0.21
N ASN A 418 -24.40 -29.96 -1.28
CA ASN A 418 -24.92 -30.36 -2.59
C ASN A 418 -23.82 -30.51 -3.66
N PHE A 419 -22.55 -30.34 -3.26
CA PHE A 419 -21.42 -30.52 -4.16
C PHE A 419 -21.04 -31.99 -4.30
N ALA A 420 -20.32 -32.33 -5.35
CA ALA A 420 -19.91 -33.69 -5.62
C ALA A 420 -18.89 -34.15 -4.58
N THR A 421 -19.08 -35.35 -4.03
CA THR A 421 -18.05 -35.99 -3.18
C THR A 421 -16.98 -36.72 -4.02
N ASN A 422 -17.14 -36.72 -5.35
CA ASN A 422 -16.29 -37.44 -6.31
C ASN A 422 -16.00 -36.60 -7.56
N ALA A 423 -15.81 -35.28 -7.40
CA ALA A 423 -15.49 -34.38 -8.51
C ALA A 423 -14.19 -34.83 -9.21
N LEU A 424 -14.24 -35.03 -10.53
CA LEU A 424 -13.15 -35.66 -11.28
C LEU A 424 -12.17 -34.61 -11.81
N PHE A 425 -10.94 -34.61 -11.29
CA PHE A 425 -9.83 -33.83 -11.80
C PHE A 425 -8.97 -34.66 -12.75
N ARG A 426 -8.53 -34.07 -13.87
CA ARG A 426 -7.53 -34.67 -14.77
C ARG A 426 -6.31 -33.78 -14.84
N ILE A 427 -5.17 -34.29 -14.42
CA ILE A 427 -3.89 -33.58 -14.48
C ILE A 427 -3.14 -34.09 -15.70
N HIS A 428 -2.90 -33.21 -16.67
CA HIS A 428 -2.09 -33.53 -17.85
C HIS A 428 -0.64 -33.17 -17.53
N HIS A 429 0.23 -34.17 -17.54
CA HIS A 429 1.64 -34.05 -17.17
C HIS A 429 2.50 -34.89 -18.11
N GLN A 430 3.82 -34.90 -17.91
CA GLN A 430 4.74 -35.65 -18.76
C GLN A 430 5.51 -36.71 -17.97
N ASN A 431 5.89 -37.80 -18.64
CA ASN A 431 6.84 -38.76 -18.08
C ASN A 431 8.24 -38.12 -18.03
N PRO A 432 8.90 -38.04 -16.86
CA PRO A 432 10.22 -37.39 -16.73
C PRO A 432 11.36 -38.06 -17.51
N LEU A 433 11.18 -39.30 -17.98
CA LEU A 433 12.22 -40.05 -18.70
C LEU A 433 12.16 -39.88 -20.22
N ASP A 434 10.96 -39.75 -20.78
CA ASP A 434 10.75 -39.78 -22.24
C ASP A 434 9.85 -38.65 -22.77
N GLY A 435 9.31 -37.78 -21.89
CA GLY A 435 8.47 -36.65 -22.26
C GLY A 435 7.08 -37.02 -22.78
N SER A 436 6.69 -38.29 -22.72
CA SER A 436 5.35 -38.73 -23.16
C SER A 436 4.24 -38.12 -22.29
N VAL A 437 3.16 -37.67 -22.92
CA VAL A 437 2.01 -37.06 -22.22
C VAL A 437 1.25 -38.14 -21.45
N LEU A 438 1.02 -37.86 -20.17
CA LEU A 438 0.25 -38.68 -19.23
C LEU A 438 -0.95 -37.87 -18.73
N ILE A 439 -2.04 -38.57 -18.44
CA ILE A 439 -3.21 -38.00 -17.79
C ILE A 439 -3.45 -38.80 -16.52
N THR A 440 -3.44 -38.14 -15.37
CA THR A 440 -3.79 -38.75 -14.09
C THR A 440 -5.12 -38.23 -13.60
N GLU A 441 -6.04 -39.15 -13.34
CA GLU A 441 -7.36 -38.86 -12.80
C GLU A 441 -7.33 -38.91 -11.27
N GLN A 442 -7.89 -37.89 -10.63
CA GLN A 442 -8.05 -37.75 -9.19
C GLN A 442 -9.51 -37.41 -8.91
N THR A 443 -10.09 -37.94 -7.83
CA THR A 443 -11.43 -37.54 -7.38
C THR A 443 -11.34 -36.78 -6.07
N ALA A 444 -12.04 -35.65 -5.96
CA ALA A 444 -12.08 -34.85 -4.75
C ALA A 444 -13.49 -34.74 -4.17
N ASP A 445 -13.58 -34.70 -2.84
CA ASP A 445 -14.82 -34.40 -2.13
C ASP A 445 -14.96 -32.89 -1.91
N GLN A 446 -15.89 -32.28 -2.64
CA GLN A 446 -16.14 -30.84 -2.57
C GLN A 446 -17.17 -30.45 -1.49
N THR A 447 -17.59 -31.38 -0.64
CA THR A 447 -18.52 -31.10 0.46
C THR A 447 -17.84 -30.68 1.75
N GLN A 448 -16.50 -30.65 1.77
CA GLN A 448 -15.68 -30.39 2.95
C GLN A 448 -14.47 -29.50 2.61
N ASN A 449 -13.74 -29.10 3.66
CA ASN A 449 -12.48 -28.34 3.60
C ASN A 449 -12.61 -26.98 2.89
N GLU A 450 -13.69 -26.24 3.21
CA GLU A 450 -13.98 -24.89 2.73
C GLU A 450 -12.72 -24.04 2.52
N GLY A 451 -12.41 -23.73 1.26
CA GLY A 451 -11.31 -22.83 0.91
C GLY A 451 -9.94 -23.29 1.38
N GLN A 452 -9.71 -24.59 1.55
CA GLN A 452 -8.38 -25.15 1.75
C GLN A 452 -7.77 -25.58 0.41
N TRP A 453 -6.44 -25.52 0.30
CA TRP A 453 -5.71 -26.07 -0.84
C TRP A 453 -5.59 -27.58 -0.67
N MET A 454 -6.26 -28.32 -1.53
CA MET A 454 -6.32 -29.79 -1.48
C MET A 454 -5.24 -30.37 -2.38
N ASP A 455 -4.38 -31.22 -1.82
CA ASP A 455 -3.28 -31.86 -2.56
C ASP A 455 -3.82 -32.80 -3.63
N MET A 456 -3.55 -32.47 -4.89
CA MET A 456 -3.89 -33.25 -6.09
C MET A 456 -2.72 -34.09 -6.57
N GLY A 457 -1.60 -34.17 -5.85
CA GLY A 457 -0.46 -35.02 -6.15
C GLY A 457 0.75 -34.29 -6.72
N ARG A 458 1.84 -35.04 -6.88
CA ARG A 458 3.13 -34.57 -7.42
C ARG A 458 3.32 -35.13 -8.83
N TYR A 459 3.60 -34.24 -9.78
CA TYR A 459 3.72 -34.58 -11.20
C TYR A 459 4.92 -33.89 -11.84
N TRP A 460 5.46 -34.49 -12.90
CA TRP A 460 6.50 -33.85 -13.70
C TRP A 460 5.88 -33.03 -14.81
N PHE A 461 6.27 -31.76 -14.89
CA PHE A 461 5.85 -30.85 -15.93
C PHE A 461 7.07 -30.39 -16.72
N GLU A 462 7.00 -30.42 -18.05
CA GLU A 462 7.96 -29.73 -18.92
C GLU A 462 7.77 -28.20 -18.85
N SER A 463 8.75 -27.40 -19.27
CA SER A 463 8.50 -25.94 -19.39
C SER A 463 7.41 -25.65 -20.43
N GLY A 464 6.46 -24.78 -20.09
CA GLY A 464 5.36 -24.39 -20.97
C GLY A 464 4.00 -24.38 -20.27
N THR A 465 2.95 -24.20 -21.07
CA THR A 465 1.55 -24.20 -20.62
C THR A 465 1.01 -25.62 -20.55
N HIS A 466 0.34 -25.94 -19.45
CA HIS A 466 -0.20 -27.27 -19.15
C HIS A 466 -1.71 -27.24 -19.00
N THR A 467 -2.32 -28.41 -18.80
CA THR A 467 -3.77 -28.55 -18.69
C THR A 467 -4.13 -29.25 -17.38
N ILE A 468 -4.96 -28.60 -16.57
CA ILE A 468 -5.65 -29.24 -15.45
C ILE A 468 -7.14 -29.11 -15.72
N GLU A 469 -7.86 -30.23 -15.71
CA GLU A 469 -9.29 -30.28 -15.97
C GLU A 469 -10.08 -30.62 -14.71
N LEU A 470 -11.31 -30.08 -14.63
CA LEU A 470 -12.36 -30.57 -13.75
C LEU A 470 -13.57 -31.00 -14.60
N SER A 471 -14.03 -32.22 -14.39
CA SER A 471 -15.14 -32.82 -15.13
C SER A 471 -16.31 -33.15 -14.20
N ASN A 472 -17.54 -32.94 -14.70
CA ASN A 472 -18.76 -33.41 -14.05
C ASN A 472 -19.11 -34.87 -14.41
N LEU A 473 -18.26 -35.56 -15.18
CA LEU A 473 -18.49 -36.93 -15.61
C LEU A 473 -18.64 -37.86 -14.40
N ASN A 474 -19.79 -38.54 -14.31
CA ASN A 474 -20.15 -39.42 -13.19
C ASN A 474 -20.15 -38.75 -11.80
N ALA A 475 -20.20 -37.42 -11.73
CA ALA A 475 -20.29 -36.69 -10.47
C ALA A 475 -21.64 -36.98 -9.78
N ASN A 476 -21.60 -37.23 -8.47
CA ASN A 476 -22.78 -37.48 -7.65
C ASN A 476 -23.45 -36.20 -7.10
N GLY A 477 -22.98 -35.04 -7.53
CA GLY A 477 -23.47 -33.72 -7.16
C GLY A 477 -22.91 -32.64 -8.07
N THR A 478 -23.14 -31.38 -7.72
CA THR A 478 -22.62 -30.23 -8.45
C THR A 478 -21.09 -30.17 -8.33
N VAL A 479 -20.37 -30.01 -9.45
CA VAL A 479 -18.91 -29.78 -9.44
C VAL A 479 -18.61 -28.29 -9.48
N VAL A 480 -17.52 -27.89 -8.82
CA VAL A 480 -17.14 -26.49 -8.62
C VAL A 480 -15.68 -26.26 -9.03
N ALA A 481 -15.48 -25.32 -9.95
CA ALA A 481 -14.19 -24.84 -10.39
C ALA A 481 -13.91 -23.46 -9.77
N ASP A 482 -12.83 -23.37 -9.00
CA ASP A 482 -12.34 -22.13 -8.40
C ASP A 482 -10.87 -21.95 -8.79
N ALA A 483 -9.90 -22.41 -8.00
CA ALA A 483 -8.48 -22.22 -8.36
C ALA A 483 -7.64 -23.49 -8.32
N VAL A 484 -6.61 -23.53 -9.15
CA VAL A 484 -5.52 -24.51 -9.08
C VAL A 484 -4.22 -23.82 -8.69
N LEU A 485 -3.36 -24.56 -8.01
CA LEU A 485 -2.07 -24.10 -7.52
C LEU A 485 -0.99 -25.12 -7.85
N MET A 486 0.13 -24.69 -8.42
CA MET A 486 1.31 -25.53 -8.66
C MET A 486 2.51 -25.00 -7.90
N VAL A 487 3.12 -25.86 -7.11
CA VAL A 487 4.30 -25.55 -6.29
C VAL A 487 5.47 -26.38 -6.80
N PRO A 488 6.59 -25.78 -7.24
CA PRO A 488 7.76 -26.56 -7.63
C PRO A 488 8.33 -27.32 -6.42
N GLU A 489 8.72 -28.56 -6.64
CA GLU A 489 9.42 -29.40 -5.66
C GLU A 489 10.81 -29.81 -6.18
N PRO A 490 11.79 -29.99 -5.28
CA PRO A 490 13.13 -30.46 -5.66
C PRO A 490 13.15 -31.87 -6.24
#